data_AF-A0A377I5L6-F1
#
_entry.id   AF-A0A377I5L6-F1
#
_cell.length_a   1.000
_cell.length_b   1.000
_cell.length_c   1.000
_cell.angle_alpha   90.00
_cell.angle_beta   90.00
_cell.angle_gamma   90.00
#
_symmetry.space_group_name_H-M   'P 1'
#
loop_
_entity.id
_entity.type
_entity.pdbx_description
1 polymer ?
#
loop_
_entity_poly.entity_id
_entity_poly.type
_entity_poly.pdbx_seq_one_letter_code
_entity_poly.pdbx_strand_id
1 'polypeptide(L)'
;MINLGYFYGVISAMFWAISGISYEILSNNTENKAIYIILFFLFFSDFISLIFLIKFILKTKNFLSLKNYRKGIFFGGLAGVFGGTIGMFSYLMAIDLLGVNYAVPLSSTFPLFAGIIAYFFLKKKSNLLGLSGFLLLFFLQ
;
A
#
# COMPACT_ATOMS: atom_id res chain seq x y z
N MET A 1 -10.59 -17.07 -16.72
CA MET A 1 -9.42 -16.77 -15.84
C MET A 1 -9.58 -15.51 -14.99
N ILE A 2 -10.58 -14.66 -15.20
CA ILE A 2 -10.80 -13.42 -14.44
C ILE A 2 -11.34 -13.67 -13.01
N ASN A 3 -12.05 -14.78 -12.76
CA ASN A 3 -12.76 -15.01 -11.48
C ASN A 3 -11.85 -15.30 -10.27
N LEU A 4 -10.69 -15.96 -10.44
CA LEU A 4 -9.80 -16.25 -9.31
C LEU A 4 -9.14 -14.96 -8.76
N GLY A 5 -8.84 -14.00 -9.63
CA GLY A 5 -8.22 -12.74 -9.22
C GLY A 5 -9.12 -11.93 -8.28
N TYR A 6 -10.41 -11.82 -8.60
CA TYR A 6 -11.39 -11.16 -7.72
C TYR A 6 -11.52 -11.86 -6.38
N PHE A 7 -11.54 -13.19 -6.37
CA PHE A 7 -11.61 -13.97 -5.15
C PHE A 7 -10.41 -13.71 -4.22
N TYR A 8 -9.18 -13.78 -4.75
CA TYR A 8 -7.98 -13.45 -3.97
C TYR A 8 -7.94 -11.99 -3.53
N GLY A 9 -8.46 -11.07 -4.34
CA GLY A 9 -8.58 -9.66 -3.98
C GLY A 9 -9.48 -9.43 -2.75
N VAL A 10 -10.66 -10.05 -2.72
CA VAL A 10 -11.58 -9.96 -1.58
C VAL A 10 -10.94 -10.55 -0.33
N ILE A 11 -10.35 -11.74 -0.44
CA ILE A 11 -9.67 -12.39 0.69
C ILE A 11 -8.55 -11.48 1.24
N SER A 12 -7.73 -10.92 0.36
CA SER A 12 -6.66 -10.00 0.75
C SER A 12 -7.19 -8.77 1.49
N ALA A 13 -8.29 -8.18 1.01
CA ALA A 13 -8.91 -7.02 1.66
C ALA A 13 -9.43 -7.37 3.07
N MET A 14 -10.02 -8.56 3.24
CA MET A 14 -10.45 -9.04 4.55
C MET A 14 -9.27 -9.20 5.52
N PHE A 15 -8.19 -9.85 5.09
CA PHE A 15 -6.99 -9.97 5.92
C PHE A 15 -6.37 -8.62 6.27
N TRP A 16 -6.38 -7.67 5.34
CA TRP A 16 -5.90 -6.32 5.61
C TRP A 16 -6.74 -5.60 6.67
N ALA A 17 -8.07 -5.67 6.57
CA ALA A 17 -8.97 -5.09 7.58
C ALA A 17 -8.78 -5.73 8.97
N ILE A 18 -8.69 -7.06 9.04
CA ILE A 18 -8.44 -7.79 10.28
C ILE A 18 -7.11 -7.38 10.90
N SER A 19 -6.07 -7.17 10.09
CA SER A 19 -4.75 -6.75 10.58
C SER A 19 -4.78 -5.37 11.25
N GLY A 20 -5.54 -4.41 10.72
CA GLY A 20 -5.70 -3.08 11.32
C GLY A 20 -6.39 -3.14 12.68
N ILE A 21 -7.49 -3.89 12.78
CA ILE A 21 -8.21 -4.10 14.06
C ILE A 21 -7.31 -4.81 15.07
N SER A 22 -6.57 -5.82 14.62
CA SER A 22 -5.63 -6.56 15.48
C SER A 22 -4.53 -5.65 16.01
N TYR A 23 -4.04 -4.72 15.18
CA TYR A 23 -3.06 -3.72 15.57
C TYR A 23 -3.61 -2.75 16.63
N GLU A 24 -4.83 -2.23 16.46
CA GLU A 24 -5.47 -1.36 17.45
C GLU A 24 -5.65 -2.05 18.81
N ILE A 25 -6.10 -3.30 18.82
CA ILE A 25 -6.21 -4.11 20.03
C ILE A 25 -4.83 -4.29 20.69
N LEU A 26 -3.79 -4.54 19.89
CA LEU A 26 -2.43 -4.71 20.39
C LEU A 26 -1.87 -3.39 20.96
N SER A 27 -2.09 -2.28 20.27
CA SER A 27 -1.66 -0.93 20.66
C SER A 27 -2.27 -0.52 22.00
N ASN A 28 -3.57 -0.73 22.16
CA ASN A 28 -4.28 -0.45 23.41
C ASN A 28 -3.79 -1.28 24.60
N ASN A 29 -3.24 -2.48 24.37
CA ASN A 29 -2.80 -3.39 25.42
C ASN A 29 -1.30 -3.33 25.73
N THR A 30 -0.47 -2.85 24.80
CA THR A 30 1.00 -2.97 24.88
C THR A 30 1.77 -1.67 24.76
N GLU A 31 1.08 -0.53 24.84
CA GLU A 31 1.64 0.82 24.65
C GLU A 31 2.53 0.85 23.38
N ASN A 32 3.71 1.46 23.46
CA ASN A 32 4.63 1.67 22.33
C ASN A 32 5.22 0.38 21.74
N LYS A 33 5.00 -0.80 22.34
CA LYS A 33 5.56 -2.07 21.82
C LYS A 33 4.81 -2.58 20.59
N ALA A 34 3.55 -2.21 20.42
CA ALA A 34 2.72 -2.67 19.30
C ALA A 34 3.31 -2.29 17.93
N ILE A 35 3.83 -1.06 17.80
CA ILE A 35 4.47 -0.56 16.58
C ILE A 35 5.65 -1.45 16.18
N TYR A 36 6.53 -1.81 17.12
CA TYR A 36 7.69 -2.64 16.81
C TYR A 36 7.29 -4.05 16.39
N ILE A 37 6.28 -4.62 17.04
CA ILE A 37 5.77 -5.96 16.72
C ILE A 37 5.18 -5.96 15.30
N ILE A 38 4.35 -4.98 14.95
CA ILE A 38 3.73 -4.94 13.61
C ILE A 38 4.77 -4.66 12.53
N LEU A 39 5.75 -3.76 12.78
CA LEU A 39 6.84 -3.49 11.84
C LEU A 39 7.69 -4.75 11.59
N PHE A 40 7.90 -5.58 12.61
CA PHE A 40 8.58 -6.86 12.44
C PHE A 40 7.80 -7.81 11.52
N PHE A 41 6.48 -7.94 11.69
CA PHE A 41 5.65 -8.76 10.81
C PHE A 41 5.59 -8.20 9.38
N LEU A 42 5.49 -6.88 9.23
CA LEU A 42 5.51 -6.21 7.92
C LEU A 42 6.83 -6.49 7.19
N PHE A 43 7.96 -6.32 7.88
CA PHE A 43 9.28 -6.65 7.34
C PHE A 43 9.37 -8.11 6.89
N PHE A 44 8.85 -9.05 7.69
CA PHE A 44 8.80 -10.46 7.30
C PHE A 44 7.95 -10.70 6.05
N SER A 45 6.79 -10.03 5.96
CA SER A 45 5.92 -10.15 4.78
C SER A 45 6.57 -9.61 3.50
N ASP A 46 7.31 -8.49 3.60
CA ASP A 46 8.06 -7.91 2.50
C ASP A 46 9.24 -8.80 2.10
N PHE A 47 9.92 -9.42 3.08
CA PHE A 47 11.01 -10.35 2.84
C PHE A 47 10.54 -11.60 2.09
N ILE A 48 9.39 -12.16 2.48
CA ILE A 48 8.77 -13.29 1.77
C ILE A 48 8.40 -12.88 0.33
N SER A 49 7.80 -11.69 0.16
CA SER A 49 7.45 -11.15 -1.15
C SER A 49 8.66 -11.01 -2.07
N LEU A 50 9.80 -10.59 -1.51
CA LEU A 50 11.07 -10.48 -2.23
C LEU A 50 11.60 -11.85 -2.69
N ILE A 51 11.47 -12.91 -1.88
CA ILE A 51 11.82 -14.28 -2.28
C ILE A 51 10.99 -14.73 -3.49
N PHE A 52 9.67 -14.49 -3.47
CA PHE A 52 8.79 -14.83 -4.60
C PHE A 52 9.16 -14.06 -5.86
N LEU A 53 9.46 -12.77 -5.72
CA LEU A 53 9.90 -11.93 -6.83
C LEU A 53 11.21 -12.43 -7.44
N ILE A 54 12.20 -12.81 -6.63
CA ILE A 54 13.46 -13.40 -7.10
C ILE A 54 13.20 -14.71 -7.85
N LYS A 55 12.38 -15.62 -7.29
CA LYS A 55 12.01 -16.88 -7.95
C LYS A 55 11.34 -16.63 -9.31
N PHE A 56 10.46 -15.63 -9.39
CA PHE A 56 9.80 -15.24 -10.63
C PHE A 56 10.79 -14.73 -11.68
N ILE A 57 11.74 -13.89 -11.30
CA ILE A 57 12.79 -13.37 -12.19
C ILE A 57 13.71 -14.52 -12.66
N LEU A 58 14.09 -15.44 -11.77
CA LEU A 58 14.88 -16.62 -12.10
C LEU A 58 14.18 -17.52 -13.13
N LYS A 59 12.88 -17.77 -12.95
CA LYS A 59 12.08 -18.57 -13.88
C LYS A 59 11.95 -17.92 -15.26
N THR A 60 11.79 -16.60 -15.31
CA THR A 60 11.60 -15.85 -16.55
C THR A 60 12.91 -15.46 -17.25
N LYS A 61 14.07 -15.72 -16.63
CA LYS A 61 15.42 -15.35 -17.11
C LYS A 61 15.56 -13.87 -17.48
N ASN A 62 14.72 -13.00 -16.91
CA ASN A 62 14.58 -11.61 -17.33
C ASN A 62 15.60 -10.65 -16.65
N PHE A 63 16.73 -11.19 -16.17
CA PHE A 63 17.77 -10.45 -15.45
C PHE A 63 18.39 -9.30 -16.25
N LEU A 64 18.43 -9.43 -17.59
CA LEU A 64 19.02 -8.43 -18.48
C LEU A 64 18.22 -7.12 -18.52
N SER A 65 16.93 -7.14 -18.16
CA SER A 65 16.10 -5.93 -18.10
C SER A 65 16.47 -5.02 -16.92
N LEU A 66 16.85 -5.58 -15.76
CA LEU A 66 17.14 -4.82 -14.54
C LEU A 66 18.43 -3.98 -14.65
N LYS A 67 19.44 -4.47 -15.37
CA LYS A 67 20.75 -3.80 -15.48
C LYS A 67 20.69 -2.47 -16.24
N ASN A 68 19.79 -2.37 -17.23
CA ASN A 68 19.55 -1.13 -18.00
C ASN A 68 18.48 -0.22 -17.38
N TYR A 69 17.83 -0.63 -16.28
CA TYR A 69 16.69 0.05 -15.66
C TYR A 69 17.05 0.91 -14.44
N ARG A 70 18.23 1.55 -14.44
CA ARG A 70 18.71 2.39 -13.32
C ARG A 70 17.70 3.42 -12.81
N LYS A 71 17.01 4.11 -13.73
CA LYS A 71 15.94 5.07 -13.37
C LYS A 71 14.75 4.37 -12.70
N GLY A 72 14.34 3.21 -13.20
CA GLY A 72 13.24 2.43 -12.62
C GLY A 72 13.57 1.91 -11.22
N ILE A 73 14.80 1.45 -10.99
CA ILE A 73 15.27 1.05 -9.67
C ILE A 73 15.29 2.25 -8.72
N PHE A 74 15.78 3.41 -9.17
CA PHE A 74 15.81 4.63 -8.37
C PHE A 74 14.40 5.10 -7.97
N PHE A 75 13.49 5.24 -8.94
CA PHE A 75 12.11 5.64 -8.66
C PHE A 75 11.34 4.57 -7.88
N GLY A 76 11.62 3.28 -8.11
CA GLY A 76 11.06 2.18 -7.32
C GLY A 76 11.54 2.21 -5.87
N GLY A 77 12.81 2.53 -5.64
CA GLY A 77 13.36 2.74 -4.29
C GLY A 77 12.71 3.94 -3.59
N LEU A 78 12.55 5.06 -4.28
CA LEU A 78 11.81 6.22 -3.76
C LEU A 78 10.36 5.84 -3.43
N ALA A 79 9.68 5.11 -4.31
CA ALA A 79 8.31 4.65 -4.06
C ALA A 79 8.23 3.72 -2.84
N GLY A 80 9.22 2.85 -2.63
CA GLY A 80 9.31 1.99 -1.44
C GLY A 80 9.51 2.78 -0.14
N VAL A 81 10.35 3.82 -0.16
CA VAL A 81 10.57 4.68 1.03
C VAL A 81 9.34 5.54 1.33
N PHE A 82 8.79 6.23 0.33
CA PHE A 82 7.64 7.12 0.57
C PHE A 82 6.34 6.34 0.79
N GLY A 83 6.03 5.39 -0.09
CA GLY A 83 4.79 4.63 -0.03
C GLY A 83 4.84 3.51 1.00
N GLY A 84 5.95 2.77 1.05
CA GLY A 84 6.13 1.68 2.00
C GLY A 84 6.39 2.19 3.41
N THR A 85 7.59 2.71 3.69
CA THR A 85 7.96 2.99 5.08
C THR A 85 7.26 4.22 5.67
N ILE A 86 7.33 5.38 5.00
CA ILE A 86 6.71 6.62 5.51
C ILE A 86 5.19 6.50 5.51
N GLY A 87 4.61 6.01 4.41
CA GLY A 87 3.16 5.81 4.26
C GLY A 87 2.62 4.84 5.31
N MET A 88 3.21 3.66 5.46
CA MET A 88 2.74 2.66 6.43
C MET A 88 2.92 3.13 7.87
N PHE A 89 4.05 3.77 8.21
CA PHE A 89 4.24 4.31 9.56
C PHE A 89 3.21 5.40 9.89
N SER A 90 2.92 6.29 8.94
CA SER A 90 1.90 7.33 9.11
C SER A 90 0.50 6.72 9.29
N TYR A 91 0.19 5.63 8.58
CA TYR A 91 -1.07 4.89 8.73
C TYR A 91 -1.20 4.23 10.11
N LEU A 92 -0.15 3.56 10.60
CA LEU A 92 -0.14 2.97 11.94
C LEU A 92 -0.29 4.04 13.03
N MET A 93 0.41 5.16 12.89
CA MET A 93 0.28 6.30 13.80
C MET A 93 -1.13 6.91 13.76
N ALA A 94 -1.78 6.96 12.59
CA ALA A 94 -3.17 7.39 12.49
C ALA A 94 -4.12 6.43 13.23
N ILE A 95 -3.87 5.12 13.20
CA ILE A 95 -4.62 4.16 14.02
C ILE A 95 -4.39 4.41 15.51
N ASP A 96 -3.15 4.66 15.95
CA ASP A 96 -2.88 4.92 17.37
C ASP A 96 -3.52 6.22 17.87
N LEU A 97 -3.59 7.25 17.02
CA LEU A 97 -4.12 8.57 17.38
C LEU A 97 -5.65 8.68 17.26
N LEU A 98 -6.23 8.05 16.23
CA LEU A 98 -7.64 8.24 15.86
C LEU A 98 -8.46 6.95 16.00
N GLY A 99 -7.81 5.78 16.12
CA GLY A 99 -8.46 4.47 16.02
C GLY A 99 -8.71 4.03 14.57
N VAL A 100 -8.97 2.75 14.39
CA VAL A 100 -9.16 2.14 13.05
C VAL A 100 -10.40 2.70 12.34
N ASN A 101 -11.45 3.03 13.12
CA ASN A 101 -12.72 3.55 12.62
C ASN A 101 -12.57 4.85 11.84
N TYR A 102 -11.56 5.67 12.14
CA TYR A 102 -11.29 6.92 11.44
C TYR A 102 -10.09 6.80 10.50
N ALA A 103 -9.04 6.06 10.90
CA ALA A 103 -7.83 5.91 10.10
C ALA A 103 -8.08 5.18 8.76
N VAL A 104 -8.91 4.13 8.75
CA VAL A 104 -9.17 3.34 7.53
C VAL A 104 -9.96 4.14 6.49
N PRO A 105 -11.10 4.80 6.81
CA PRO A 105 -11.80 5.66 5.86
C PRO A 105 -10.94 6.82 5.36
N LEU A 106 -10.18 7.48 6.25
CA LEU A 106 -9.27 8.55 5.86
C LEU A 106 -8.20 8.05 4.88
N SER A 107 -7.61 6.89 5.15
CA SER A 107 -6.61 6.31 4.24
C SER A 107 -7.20 6.05 2.86
N SER A 108 -8.47 5.66 2.76
CA SER A 108 -9.15 5.37 1.50
C SER A 108 -9.33 6.60 0.58
N THR A 109 -9.06 7.80 1.09
CA THR A 109 -8.99 9.03 0.27
C THR A 109 -7.66 9.16 -0.51
N PHE A 110 -6.66 8.32 -0.23
CA PHE A 110 -5.36 8.37 -0.92
C PHE A 110 -5.43 8.34 -2.45
N PRO A 111 -6.39 7.65 -3.12
CA PRO A 111 -6.49 7.66 -4.58
C PRO A 111 -6.75 9.05 -5.13
N LEU A 112 -7.49 9.90 -4.41
CA LEU A 112 -7.76 11.29 -4.81
C LEU A 112 -6.47 12.10 -4.83
N PHE A 113 -5.68 12.05 -3.75
CA PHE A 113 -4.39 12.72 -3.68
C PHE A 113 -3.39 12.16 -4.69
N ALA A 114 -3.34 10.83 -4.83
CA ALA A 114 -2.51 10.17 -5.83
C ALA A 114 -2.88 10.60 -7.26
N GLY A 115 -4.17 10.76 -7.56
CA GLY A 115 -4.67 11.25 -8.83
C GLY A 115 -4.25 12.68 -9.15
N ILE A 116 -4.35 13.58 -8.16
CA ILE A 116 -3.90 14.97 -8.29
C ILE A 116 -2.39 15.03 -8.55
N ILE A 117 -1.60 14.32 -7.75
CA ILE A 117 -0.14 14.26 -7.93
C ILE A 117 0.22 13.66 -9.30
N ALA A 118 -0.45 12.56 -9.68
CA ALA A 118 -0.26 11.90 -10.96
C ALA A 118 -0.57 12.85 -12.14
N TYR A 119 -1.61 13.67 -12.05
CA TYR A 119 -1.93 14.66 -13.08
C TYR A 119 -0.76 15.63 -13.33
N PHE A 120 -0.16 16.17 -12.26
CA PHE A 120 0.98 17.08 -12.37
C PHE A 120 2.25 16.38 -12.87
N PHE A 121 2.53 15.16 -12.41
CA PHE A 121 3.79 14.46 -12.72
C PHE A 121 3.78 13.72 -14.06
N LEU A 122 2.69 13.04 -14.42
CA LEU A 122 2.62 12.19 -15.62
C LEU A 122 2.21 12.97 -16.88
N LYS A 123 1.79 14.24 -16.76
CA LYS A 123 1.35 15.14 -17.85
C LYS A 123 0.36 14.52 -18.84
N LYS A 124 -0.30 13.41 -18.47
CA LYS A 124 -1.35 12.78 -19.29
C LYS A 124 -2.64 13.57 -19.12
N LYS A 125 -3.34 13.86 -20.23
CA LYS A 125 -4.68 14.45 -20.21
C LYS A 125 -5.58 13.60 -19.30
N SER A 126 -5.96 14.15 -18.15
CA SER A 126 -6.92 13.54 -17.25
C SER A 126 -8.24 13.38 -17.99
N ASN A 127 -8.72 12.14 -18.10
CA ASN A 127 -10.07 11.89 -18.61
C ASN A 127 -11.07 12.42 -17.56
N LEU A 128 -12.06 13.22 -17.97
CA LEU A 128 -13.05 13.84 -17.07
C LEU A 128 -13.76 12.81 -16.15
N LEU A 129 -13.90 11.58 -16.64
CA LEU A 129 -14.42 10.42 -15.90
C LEU A 129 -13.57 10.00 -14.68
N GLY A 130 -12.25 10.21 -14.71
CA GLY A 130 -11.37 9.96 -13.57
C GLY A 130 -11.56 11.00 -12.46
N LEU A 131 -11.80 12.26 -12.84
CA LEU A 131 -12.07 13.36 -11.92
C LEU A 131 -13.42 13.20 -11.20
N SER A 132 -14.46 12.75 -11.91
CA SER A 132 -15.76 12.46 -11.28
C SER A 132 -15.69 11.26 -10.34
N GLY A 133 -14.84 10.27 -10.62
CA GLY A 133 -14.57 9.14 -9.72
C GLY A 133 -13.93 9.58 -8.39
N PHE A 134 -13.01 10.55 -8.43
CA PHE A 134 -12.42 11.12 -7.21
C PHE A 134 -13.45 11.89 -6.37
N LEU A 135 -14.33 12.66 -7.00
CA LEU A 135 -15.41 13.37 -6.30
C LEU A 135 -16.40 12.40 -5.63
N LEU A 136 -16.78 11.30 -6.31
CA LEU A 136 -17.64 10.27 -5.74
C LEU A 136 -17.03 9.58 -4.51
N LEU A 137 -15.72 9.32 -4.53
CA LEU A 137 -15.01 8.75 -3.37
C LEU A 137 -15.09 9.67 -2.14
N PHE A 138 -15.01 10.99 -2.34
CA PHE A 138 -15.11 11.96 -1.25
C PHE A 138 -16.51 12.00 -0.60
N PHE A 139 -17.58 11.69 -1.34
CA PHE A 139 -18.95 11.68 -0.84
C PHE A 139 -19.40 10.33 -0.23
N LEU A 140 -18.67 9.24 -0.50
CA LEU A 140 -18.98 7.89 -0.02
C LEU A 140 -18.24 7.50 1.26
N GLN A 141 -17.29 8.34 1.71
CA GLN A 141 -16.50 8.19 2.93
C GLN A 141 -17.24 8.74 4.14
#